data_AF-A0A812NKI1-F1
#
_entry.id   AF-A0A812NKI1-F1
#
_cell.length_a   1.000
_cell.length_b   1.000
_cell.length_c   1.000
_cell.angle_alpha   90.00
_cell.angle_beta   90.00
_cell.angle_gamma   90.00
#
_symmetry.space_group_name_H-M   'P 1'
#
loop_
_entity.id
_entity.type
_entity.pdbx_description
1 polymer ?
#
loop_
_entity_poly.entity_id
_entity_poly.type
_entity_poly.pdbx_seq_one_letter_code
_entity_poly.pdbx_strand_id
1 'polypeptide(L)'
;MRYGVSQHGLVLVVWQIWAGANDATECNEERATNMLQLEFTRMKARDDVCGHLLVEECDPEAYYPCSNNCRFHTNGRDCFRPLPDILAEYVDPTGAEFDGYCYFNWTANWLTYSGPSLDFEQGAIDGILSLRDSSYSGLNSGPLITYRFEGVENLTTHLDLDHYLYDDLYAYSLGFLQGQGLEPAWMKNTSLWIALSKQRCDEIQAKYNFTKDDLILSEWLDRNIVIAVMTGCSTEWPHPWNGSTNPAINEMAGWRSSTDCKPVTHREYAKHFYATEVKCLLGHRNSAADMAYSNSRACLLDGNHIGHFSECPYSPGVDF
;
A
#
# COMPACT_ATOMS: atom_id res chain seq x y z
N MET A 1 -51.62 -4.90 -51.49
CA MET A 1 -50.94 -4.98 -52.80
C MET A 1 -49.75 -4.02 -52.74
N ARG A 2 -48.53 -4.52 -53.03
CA ARG A 2 -47.21 -3.81 -53.11
C ARG A 2 -46.50 -3.50 -51.78
N TYR A 3 -45.47 -4.30 -51.42
CA TYR A 3 -43.99 -4.14 -51.57
C TYR A 3 -43.41 -3.11 -50.57
N GLY A 4 -42.34 -3.31 -49.78
CA GLY A 4 -41.27 -4.30 -49.69
C GLY A 4 -39.92 -3.60 -49.39
N VAL A 5 -38.96 -4.30 -48.76
CA VAL A 5 -37.49 -3.99 -48.58
C VAL A 5 -37.16 -3.09 -47.36
N SER A 6 -36.46 -3.50 -46.27
CA SER A 6 -35.16 -4.18 -46.00
C SER A 6 -33.94 -3.25 -45.84
N GLN A 7 -33.41 -3.24 -44.60
CA GLN A 7 -32.01 -3.18 -44.11
C GLN A 7 -30.90 -2.31 -44.75
N HIS A 8 -30.07 -1.81 -43.82
CA HIS A 8 -28.68 -1.33 -43.90
C HIS A 8 -28.44 0.17 -44.12
N GLY A 9 -27.65 0.73 -43.20
CA GLY A 9 -27.07 2.07 -43.28
C GLY A 9 -25.91 2.20 -42.31
N LEU A 10 -24.72 1.77 -42.76
CA LEU A 10 -23.43 2.21 -42.23
C LEU A 10 -23.35 3.74 -42.29
N VAL A 11 -22.84 4.39 -41.24
CA VAL A 11 -22.21 5.70 -41.37
C VAL A 11 -20.82 5.65 -40.74
N LEU A 12 -19.85 5.53 -41.63
CA LEU A 12 -18.45 5.83 -41.44
C LEU A 12 -18.29 7.34 -41.70
N VAL A 13 -17.86 8.11 -40.71
CA VAL A 13 -17.19 9.41 -40.94
C VAL A 13 -15.93 9.45 -40.09
N VAL A 14 -14.82 9.59 -40.81
CA VAL A 14 -13.45 9.64 -40.34
C VAL A 14 -12.98 11.10 -40.37
N TRP A 15 -12.57 11.57 -39.19
CA TRP A 15 -11.41 12.44 -38.89
C TRP A 15 -11.33 13.95 -39.24
N GLN A 16 -10.67 14.65 -38.28
CA GLN A 16 -9.91 15.92 -38.33
C GLN A 16 -10.68 17.25 -38.17
N ILE A 17 -10.28 18.25 -37.35
CA ILE A 17 -9.11 18.58 -36.51
C ILE A 17 -9.59 19.59 -35.44
N TRP A 18 -9.18 19.45 -34.18
CA TRP A 18 -8.73 20.58 -33.36
C TRP A 18 -7.43 20.14 -32.67
N ALA A 19 -6.32 20.64 -33.22
CA ALA A 19 -5.03 20.68 -32.56
C ALA A 19 -5.00 21.98 -31.76
N GLY A 20 -4.66 21.90 -30.47
CA GLY A 20 -4.61 23.07 -29.61
C GLY A 20 -4.33 22.79 -28.13
N ALA A 21 -3.44 21.83 -27.83
CA ALA A 21 -2.66 21.77 -26.59
C ALA A 21 -1.58 20.67 -26.78
N ASN A 22 -0.54 21.00 -27.54
CA ASN A 22 0.76 20.35 -27.34
C ASN A 22 1.29 20.89 -26.01
N ASP A 23 1.76 20.00 -25.13
CA ASP A 23 2.32 20.22 -23.78
C ASP A 23 1.46 19.83 -22.57
N ALA A 24 0.55 18.86 -22.72
CA ALA A 24 0.05 18.09 -21.56
C ALA A 24 0.19 16.59 -21.83
N THR A 25 1.31 16.00 -21.38
CA THR A 25 1.46 14.54 -21.21
C THR A 25 0.65 14.11 -19.98
N GLU A 26 -0.69 14.08 -20.13
CA GLU A 26 -1.61 13.64 -19.08
C GLU A 26 -1.51 12.12 -18.88
N CYS A 27 -1.13 11.74 -17.66
CA CYS A 27 -1.06 10.39 -17.09
C CYS A 27 -2.45 9.75 -16.97
N ASN A 28 -3.07 9.32 -18.07
CA ASN A 28 -4.47 8.90 -18.02
C ASN A 28 -4.81 7.53 -18.61
N GLU A 29 -3.87 6.58 -18.63
CA GLU A 29 -4.15 5.21 -19.06
C GLU A 29 -3.48 4.18 -18.16
N GLU A 30 -4.10 3.88 -17.02
CA GLU A 30 -4.43 2.52 -16.53
C GLU A 30 -4.78 2.57 -15.03
N ARG A 31 -6.05 2.43 -14.66
CA ARG A 31 -6.55 2.46 -13.26
C ARG A 31 -6.00 1.35 -12.34
N ALA A 32 -5.09 0.51 -12.80
CA ALA A 32 -4.25 -0.32 -11.92
C ALA A 32 -3.33 0.55 -11.03
N THR A 33 -3.21 1.83 -11.36
CA THR A 33 -2.38 2.83 -10.69
C THR A 33 -3.02 3.41 -9.41
N ASN A 34 -4.28 3.12 -9.10
CA ASN A 34 -4.98 3.71 -7.94
C ASN A 34 -4.49 3.18 -6.57
N MET A 35 -3.83 2.03 -6.54
CA MET A 35 -3.22 1.51 -5.33
C MET A 35 -1.94 2.25 -4.96
N LEU A 36 -1.24 2.92 -5.90
CA LEU A 36 0.12 3.45 -5.71
C LEU A 36 0.33 4.91 -6.16
N GLN A 37 -0.74 5.69 -6.25
CA GLN A 37 -0.68 7.03 -6.83
C GLN A 37 -0.29 8.13 -5.82
N LEU A 38 0.96 8.57 -5.98
CA LEU A 38 1.47 9.90 -5.61
C LEU A 38 0.66 11.08 -6.19
N GLU A 39 -0.26 10.83 -7.13
CA GLU A 39 -1.00 11.88 -7.82
C GLU A 39 -1.91 12.67 -6.87
N PHE A 40 -2.52 12.01 -5.88
CA PHE A 40 -3.30 12.68 -4.83
C PHE A 40 -2.41 13.39 -3.79
N THR A 41 -1.18 12.92 -3.62
CA THR A 41 -0.28 13.38 -2.56
C THR A 41 0.46 14.66 -2.98
N ARG A 42 0.46 15.07 -4.25
CA ARG A 42 1.09 16.32 -4.73
C ARG A 42 0.60 17.63 -4.08
N MET A 43 -0.42 17.61 -3.20
CA MET A 43 -0.97 18.82 -2.58
C MET A 43 -0.96 18.79 -1.04
N LYS A 44 -0.17 19.72 -0.48
CA LYS A 44 -0.29 20.35 0.86
C LYS A 44 0.29 19.61 2.09
N ALA A 45 1.62 19.55 2.19
CA ALA A 45 2.29 19.77 3.47
C ALA A 45 3.75 20.19 3.22
N ARG A 46 4.02 21.50 3.19
CA ARG A 46 5.38 22.03 3.27
C ARG A 46 5.70 22.19 4.75
N ASP A 47 6.05 21.10 5.43
CA ASP A 47 6.82 21.23 6.67
C ASP A 47 8.26 21.53 6.24
N ASP A 48 8.74 22.72 6.56
CA ASP A 48 10.06 23.26 6.22
C ASP A 48 11.23 22.52 6.90
N VAL A 49 10.93 21.44 7.65
CA VAL A 49 11.88 20.70 8.50
C VAL A 49 12.16 19.28 8.00
N CYS A 50 11.33 18.71 7.11
CA CYS A 50 11.46 17.31 6.68
C CYS A 50 11.95 17.17 5.22
N GLY A 51 12.45 15.97 4.89
CA GLY A 51 12.86 15.60 3.54
C GLY A 51 11.76 15.89 2.51
N HIS A 52 12.17 16.22 1.29
CA HIS A 52 11.21 16.57 0.24
C HIS A 52 11.75 16.21 -1.14
N LEU A 53 10.83 16.15 -2.11
CA LEU A 53 11.18 16.08 -3.52
C LEU A 53 11.69 17.46 -3.97
N LEU A 54 12.91 17.48 -4.50
CA LEU A 54 13.59 18.66 -5.03
C LEU A 54 13.04 19.10 -6.40
N VAL A 55 12.23 18.26 -7.04
CA VAL A 55 11.66 18.51 -8.37
C VAL A 55 10.16 18.24 -8.32
N GLU A 56 9.39 19.08 -9.01
CA GLU A 56 7.92 18.94 -9.13
C GLU A 56 7.52 17.80 -10.07
N GLU A 57 8.49 17.15 -10.75
CA GLU A 57 8.32 16.10 -11.76
C GLU A 57 8.96 14.78 -11.31
N CYS A 58 8.39 13.67 -11.80
CA CYS A 58 8.79 12.30 -11.46
C CYS A 58 10.02 11.83 -12.23
N ASP A 59 10.75 10.82 -11.71
CA ASP A 59 11.87 10.20 -12.45
C ASP A 59 11.37 9.38 -13.64
N PRO A 60 11.68 9.78 -14.89
CA PRO A 60 11.24 9.04 -16.07
C PRO A 60 11.95 7.68 -16.22
N GLU A 61 13.05 7.44 -15.49
CA GLU A 61 13.78 6.17 -15.50
C GLU A 61 13.33 5.21 -14.38
N ALA A 62 12.35 5.60 -13.56
CA ALA A 62 11.80 4.71 -12.55
C ALA A 62 11.10 3.48 -13.19
N TYR A 63 11.19 2.31 -12.54
CA TYR A 63 10.51 1.09 -13.00
C TYR A 63 8.99 1.24 -13.04
N TYR A 64 8.46 2.19 -12.26
CA TYR A 64 7.08 2.64 -12.30
C TYR A 64 7.01 4.17 -12.28
N PRO A 65 6.19 4.81 -13.12
CA PRO A 65 6.10 6.28 -13.19
C PRO A 65 5.84 6.87 -11.80
N CYS A 66 6.71 7.78 -11.35
CA CYS A 66 6.65 8.42 -10.04
C CYS A 66 6.93 7.55 -8.81
N SER A 67 7.13 6.23 -8.90
CA SER A 67 7.36 5.40 -7.70
C SER A 67 8.73 5.59 -7.06
N ASN A 68 9.73 6.05 -7.83
CA ASN A 68 11.12 6.12 -7.39
C ASN A 68 11.66 7.54 -7.42
N ASN A 69 11.11 8.39 -6.53
CA ASN A 69 11.58 9.76 -6.41
C ASN A 69 12.95 9.87 -5.71
N CYS A 70 13.60 8.75 -5.38
CA CYS A 70 14.89 8.73 -4.72
C CYS A 70 15.97 9.52 -5.46
N ARG A 71 15.98 9.58 -6.80
CA ARG A 71 16.97 10.42 -7.51
C ARG A 71 16.78 11.91 -7.23
N PHE A 72 15.54 12.34 -7.04
CA PHE A 72 15.15 13.75 -6.89
C PHE A 72 14.75 14.11 -5.45
N HIS A 73 14.95 13.21 -4.50
CA HIS A 73 14.72 13.46 -3.08
C HIS A 73 15.92 14.21 -2.47
N THR A 74 15.68 15.09 -1.49
CA THR A 74 16.73 15.85 -0.77
C THR A 74 17.85 14.95 -0.24
N ASN A 75 17.49 13.73 0.16
CA ASN A 75 18.39 12.71 0.69
C ASN A 75 18.53 11.52 -0.27
N GLY A 76 18.49 11.78 -1.57
CA GLY A 76 18.33 10.76 -2.59
C GLY A 76 19.40 9.68 -2.65
N ARG A 77 20.65 10.02 -2.32
CA ARG A 77 21.75 9.05 -2.22
C ARG A 77 21.47 7.97 -1.16
N ASP A 78 20.82 8.35 -0.09
CA ASP A 78 20.60 7.47 1.06
C ASP A 78 19.48 6.46 0.81
N CYS A 79 18.59 6.70 -0.15
CA CYS A 79 17.64 5.69 -0.63
C CYS A 79 18.29 4.40 -1.17
N PHE A 80 19.53 4.47 -1.65
CA PHE A 80 20.24 3.35 -2.30
C PHE A 80 21.23 2.66 -1.37
N ARG A 81 21.18 2.99 -0.08
CA ARG A 81 22.06 2.43 0.95
C ARG A 81 21.25 1.59 1.93
N PRO A 82 21.89 0.62 2.62
CA PRO A 82 21.23 -0.07 3.71
C PRO A 82 20.83 0.89 4.82
N LEU A 83 19.54 0.87 5.17
CA LEU A 83 18.98 1.74 6.21
C LEU A 83 19.67 1.62 7.56
N PRO A 84 20.07 0.43 8.05
CA PRO A 84 20.83 0.35 9.30
C PRO A 84 22.13 1.15 9.29
N ASP A 85 22.78 1.31 8.13
CA ASP A 85 24.00 2.11 8.02
C ASP A 85 23.70 3.60 8.09
N ILE A 86 22.61 4.04 7.46
CA ILE A 86 22.14 5.44 7.49
C ILE A 86 21.73 5.80 8.93
N LEU A 87 20.91 4.97 9.57
CA LEU A 87 20.45 5.20 10.94
C LEU A 87 21.61 5.28 11.93
N ALA A 88 22.67 4.49 11.72
CA ALA A 88 23.88 4.54 12.54
C ALA A 88 24.67 5.85 12.39
N GLU A 89 24.56 6.55 11.24
CA GLU A 89 25.19 7.85 11.00
C GLU A 89 24.45 9.01 11.68
N TYR A 90 23.14 8.86 11.90
CA TYR A 90 22.28 9.90 12.46
C TYR A 90 21.89 9.66 13.92
N VAL A 91 22.69 8.88 14.66
CA VAL A 91 22.46 8.67 16.10
C VAL A 91 22.61 9.99 16.85
N ASP A 92 21.50 10.47 17.43
CA ASP A 92 21.50 11.70 18.20
C ASP A 92 22.25 11.51 19.54
N PRO A 93 23.19 12.41 19.90
CA PRO A 93 23.97 12.29 21.14
C PRO A 93 23.14 12.44 22.43
N THR A 94 21.93 12.99 22.34
CA THR A 94 20.95 13.06 23.44
C THR A 94 20.15 11.76 23.60
N GLY A 95 20.29 10.83 22.65
CA GLY A 95 19.51 9.59 22.60
C GLY A 95 18.12 9.75 22.00
N ALA A 96 17.82 10.89 21.36
CA ALA A 96 16.60 11.06 20.59
C ALA A 96 16.55 10.05 19.41
N GLU A 97 15.39 9.44 19.20
CA GLU A 97 15.18 8.54 18.06
C GLU A 97 15.23 9.34 16.76
N PHE A 98 15.98 8.83 15.78
CA PHE A 98 16.02 9.42 14.44
C PHE A 98 14.67 9.18 13.74
N ASP A 99 13.99 10.25 13.38
CA ASP A 99 12.72 10.17 12.64
C ASP A 99 13.00 10.00 11.16
N GLY A 100 13.14 8.75 10.76
CA GLY A 100 13.39 8.39 9.37
C GLY A 100 12.22 8.73 8.44
N TYR A 101 10.99 8.79 8.96
CA TYR A 101 9.82 9.20 8.16
C TYR A 101 9.91 10.67 7.81
N CYS A 102 10.33 11.52 8.74
CA CYS A 102 10.66 12.91 8.42
C CYS A 102 11.86 12.98 7.45
N TYR A 103 12.88 12.13 7.61
CA TYR A 103 14.06 12.16 6.76
C TYR A 103 13.81 11.74 5.30
N PHE A 104 13.01 10.69 5.07
CA PHE A 104 12.61 10.18 3.75
C PHE A 104 11.19 10.60 3.35
N ASN A 105 10.66 11.62 4.01
CA ASN A 105 9.29 12.08 3.79
C ASN A 105 9.04 12.34 2.31
N TRP A 106 7.87 11.97 1.82
CA TRP A 106 7.47 12.16 0.42
C TRP A 106 8.26 11.34 -0.62
N THR A 107 9.14 10.43 -0.20
CA THR A 107 9.75 9.49 -1.15
C THR A 107 8.68 8.57 -1.78
N ALA A 108 7.61 8.28 -1.03
CA ALA A 108 6.37 7.68 -1.51
C ALA A 108 5.17 8.17 -0.68
N ASN A 109 3.95 8.04 -1.18
CA ASN A 109 2.71 8.47 -0.51
C ASN A 109 2.48 7.80 0.86
N TRP A 110 2.91 6.56 1.03
CA TRP A 110 2.89 5.82 2.31
C TRP A 110 4.02 6.19 3.27
N LEU A 111 5.05 6.89 2.78
CA LEU A 111 6.09 7.51 3.61
C LEU A 111 5.76 8.99 3.83
N THR A 112 4.57 9.23 4.38
CA THR A 112 4.11 10.57 4.75
C THR A 112 4.29 10.82 6.24
N TYR A 113 5.12 11.79 6.58
CA TYR A 113 5.26 12.29 7.93
C TYR A 113 4.03 13.13 8.32
N SER A 114 3.26 12.66 9.30
CA SER A 114 2.03 13.32 9.76
C SER A 114 2.23 14.21 10.99
N GLY A 115 3.41 14.84 11.13
CA GLY A 115 3.77 15.66 12.29
C GLY A 115 4.09 14.83 13.54
N PRO A 116 4.20 15.42 14.75
CA PRO A 116 4.53 14.71 15.99
C PRO A 116 3.35 14.08 16.75
N SER A 117 2.10 14.25 16.27
CA SER A 117 0.89 13.80 16.99
C SER A 117 0.76 12.28 17.10
N LEU A 118 0.54 11.76 18.31
CA LEU A 118 0.54 10.31 18.61
C LEU A 118 -0.85 9.71 18.84
N ASP A 119 -1.91 10.34 18.31
CA ASP A 119 -3.26 9.81 18.41
C ASP A 119 -3.49 8.73 17.33
N PHE A 120 -3.20 7.48 17.69
CA PHE A 120 -3.33 6.35 16.77
C PHE A 120 -4.79 6.03 16.42
N GLU A 121 -5.73 6.29 17.33
CA GLU A 121 -7.16 6.06 17.07
C GLU A 121 -7.66 7.07 16.04
N GLN A 122 -7.38 8.37 16.26
CA GLN A 122 -7.75 9.40 15.29
C GLN A 122 -7.00 9.24 13.97
N GLY A 123 -5.70 8.94 14.00
CA GLY A 123 -4.91 8.71 12.79
C GLY A 123 -5.42 7.54 11.95
N ALA A 124 -5.89 6.46 12.58
CA ALA A 124 -6.52 5.36 11.87
C ALA A 124 -7.86 5.76 11.24
N ILE A 125 -8.69 6.53 11.95
CA ILE A 125 -9.95 7.10 11.41
C ILE A 125 -9.67 7.97 10.18
N ASP A 126 -8.70 8.89 10.29
CA ASP A 126 -8.34 9.80 9.20
C ASP A 126 -7.80 9.01 8.00
N GLY A 127 -6.97 7.99 8.24
CA GLY A 127 -6.48 7.09 7.19
C GLY A 127 -7.60 6.34 6.47
N ILE A 128 -8.53 5.74 7.23
CA ILE A 128 -9.71 5.05 6.68
C ILE A 128 -10.55 6.02 5.82
N LEU A 129 -10.81 7.22 6.32
CA LEU A 129 -11.58 8.24 5.59
C LEU A 129 -10.86 8.72 4.33
N SER A 130 -9.53 8.82 4.37
CA SER A 130 -8.71 9.31 3.25
C SER A 130 -8.64 8.35 2.08
N LEU A 131 -8.76 7.04 2.34
CA LEU A 131 -8.72 5.98 1.33
C LEU A 131 -10.10 5.61 0.78
N ARG A 132 -11.15 6.34 1.19
CA ARG A 132 -12.48 6.22 0.58
C ARG A 132 -12.45 6.81 -0.82
N ASP A 133 -12.78 5.98 -1.80
CA ASP A 133 -12.91 6.42 -3.18
C ASP A 133 -14.17 5.84 -3.84
N SER A 134 -14.31 6.09 -5.15
CA SER A 134 -15.46 5.64 -5.93
C SER A 134 -15.52 4.12 -6.15
N SER A 135 -14.52 3.34 -5.74
CA SER A 135 -14.55 1.87 -5.79
C SER A 135 -15.34 1.26 -4.62
N TYR A 136 -15.73 2.04 -3.60
CA TYR A 136 -16.47 1.52 -2.47
C TYR A 136 -17.86 1.03 -2.88
N SER A 137 -18.12 -0.28 -2.74
CA SER A 137 -19.41 -0.88 -3.10
C SER A 137 -20.42 -0.91 -1.97
N GLY A 138 -20.06 -0.45 -0.77
CA GLY A 138 -20.84 -0.67 0.46
C GLY A 138 -20.38 -1.91 1.21
N LEU A 139 -20.67 -1.95 2.52
CA LEU A 139 -20.26 -3.04 3.40
C LEU A 139 -20.91 -4.37 2.96
N ASN A 140 -20.10 -5.43 2.88
CA ASN A 140 -20.50 -6.77 2.45
C ASN A 140 -21.21 -6.82 1.08
N SER A 141 -20.94 -5.83 0.24
CA SER A 141 -21.62 -5.66 -1.05
C SER A 141 -20.69 -5.96 -2.22
N GLY A 142 -19.38 -5.97 -1.97
CA GLY A 142 -18.36 -6.43 -2.89
C GLY A 142 -18.35 -7.96 -3.04
N PRO A 143 -17.67 -8.48 -4.08
CA PRO A 143 -17.56 -9.91 -4.28
C PRO A 143 -16.82 -10.58 -3.11
N LEU A 144 -17.36 -11.69 -2.63
CA LEU A 144 -16.65 -12.55 -1.68
C LEU A 144 -15.51 -13.26 -2.42
N ILE A 145 -14.28 -12.98 -2.02
CA ILE A 145 -13.08 -13.60 -2.57
C ILE A 145 -12.46 -14.57 -1.57
N THR A 146 -11.69 -15.53 -2.08
CA THR A 146 -10.91 -16.47 -1.27
C THR A 146 -9.44 -16.34 -1.62
N TYR A 147 -8.61 -16.20 -0.59
CA TYR A 147 -7.16 -16.19 -0.71
C TYR A 147 -6.58 -17.61 -0.67
N ARG A 148 -5.73 -17.92 -1.64
CA ARG A 148 -4.73 -19.00 -1.61
C ARG A 148 -3.50 -18.50 -0.88
N PHE A 149 -3.52 -18.58 0.45
CA PHE A 149 -2.45 -18.08 1.30
C PHE A 149 -1.80 -19.22 2.11
N GLU A 150 -0.50 -19.13 2.35
CA GLU A 150 0.29 -20.26 2.83
C GLU A 150 -0.17 -20.79 4.20
N GLY A 151 -0.47 -22.10 4.26
CA GLY A 151 -0.87 -22.75 5.51
C GLY A 151 -2.27 -22.36 6.03
N VAL A 152 -3.07 -21.66 5.24
CA VAL A 152 -4.42 -21.21 5.63
C VAL A 152 -5.44 -21.68 4.61
N GLU A 153 -6.45 -22.40 5.10
CA GLU A 153 -7.59 -22.82 4.28
C GLU A 153 -8.75 -21.82 4.43
N ASN A 154 -9.42 -21.54 3.31
CA ASN A 154 -10.64 -20.74 3.26
C ASN A 154 -10.51 -19.33 3.87
N LEU A 155 -9.38 -18.65 3.70
CA LEU A 155 -9.26 -17.24 4.07
C LEU A 155 -10.09 -16.41 3.11
N THR A 156 -11.14 -15.76 3.60
CA THR A 156 -12.10 -15.02 2.75
C THR A 156 -12.25 -13.57 3.18
N THR A 157 -12.65 -12.71 2.25
CA THR A 157 -13.03 -11.31 2.52
C THR A 157 -14.03 -10.83 1.48
N HIS A 158 -14.87 -9.85 1.83
CA HIS A 158 -15.62 -9.09 0.85
C HIS A 158 -14.72 -8.00 0.27
N LEU A 159 -14.52 -8.01 -1.06
CA LEU A 159 -13.77 -6.95 -1.75
C LEU A 159 -14.67 -5.71 -1.93
N ASP A 160 -15.03 -5.08 -0.82
CA ASP A 160 -15.91 -3.90 -0.79
C ASP A 160 -15.22 -2.64 -1.32
N LEU A 161 -13.89 -2.66 -1.39
CA LEU A 161 -13.04 -1.57 -1.87
C LEU A 161 -11.79 -2.18 -2.51
N ASP A 162 -11.31 -1.61 -3.62
CA ASP A 162 -10.27 -2.25 -4.43
C ASP A 162 -8.98 -2.56 -3.63
N HIS A 163 -8.59 -1.67 -2.72
CA HIS A 163 -7.37 -1.85 -1.92
C HIS A 163 -7.50 -2.93 -0.84
N TYR A 164 -8.70 -3.39 -0.51
CA TYR A 164 -8.89 -4.48 0.47
C TYR A 164 -8.25 -5.77 -0.03
N LEU A 165 -8.14 -5.95 -1.35
CA LEU A 165 -7.42 -7.07 -1.97
C LEU A 165 -6.02 -7.24 -1.36
N TYR A 166 -5.30 -6.14 -1.17
CA TYR A 166 -3.95 -6.11 -0.60
C TYR A 166 -3.96 -5.95 0.91
N ASP A 167 -4.66 -4.94 1.41
CA ASP A 167 -4.61 -4.55 2.82
C ASP A 167 -5.14 -5.66 3.74
N ASP A 168 -6.19 -6.37 3.36
CA ASP A 168 -6.75 -7.45 4.19
C ASP A 168 -5.72 -8.59 4.35
N LEU A 169 -5.14 -9.05 3.25
CA LEU A 169 -4.19 -10.15 3.28
C LEU A 169 -2.86 -9.73 3.94
N TYR A 170 -2.43 -8.48 3.72
CA TYR A 170 -1.29 -7.89 4.39
C TYR A 170 -1.47 -7.83 5.91
N ALA A 171 -2.57 -7.24 6.37
CA ALA A 171 -2.89 -7.12 7.80
C ALA A 171 -3.07 -8.49 8.46
N TYR A 172 -3.76 -9.42 7.79
CA TYR A 172 -3.91 -10.80 8.26
C TYR A 172 -2.55 -11.48 8.43
N SER A 173 -1.69 -11.36 7.41
CA SER A 173 -0.37 -12.00 7.36
C SER A 173 0.54 -11.55 8.51
N LEU A 174 0.40 -10.30 8.95
CA LEU A 174 1.19 -9.71 10.04
C LEU A 174 0.55 -9.85 11.42
N GLY A 175 -0.70 -10.34 11.50
CA GLY A 175 -1.42 -10.46 12.76
C GLY A 175 -1.94 -9.12 13.28
N PHE A 176 -2.30 -8.19 12.38
CA PHE A 176 -2.71 -6.84 12.75
C PHE A 176 -4.22 -6.64 12.81
N LEU A 177 -5.01 -7.61 12.36
CA LEU A 177 -6.47 -7.56 12.46
C LEU A 177 -6.93 -7.70 13.91
N GLN A 178 -8.12 -7.18 14.24
CA GLN A 178 -8.75 -7.50 15.53
C GLN A 178 -8.96 -9.02 15.62
N GLY A 179 -8.85 -9.56 16.84
CA GLY A 179 -8.91 -11.01 17.06
C GLY A 179 -7.59 -11.76 16.84
N GLN A 180 -6.53 -11.09 16.35
CA GLN A 180 -5.18 -11.67 16.21
C GLN A 180 -4.23 -11.28 17.38
N GLY A 181 -4.79 -10.89 18.53
CA GLY A 181 -4.03 -10.56 19.74
C GLY A 181 -3.69 -9.07 19.89
N LEU A 182 -4.28 -8.20 19.08
CA LEU A 182 -4.27 -6.74 19.25
C LEU A 182 -5.67 -6.26 19.65
N GLU A 183 -5.76 -5.62 20.81
CA GLU A 183 -7.01 -5.03 21.31
C GLU A 183 -7.13 -3.56 20.88
N PRO A 184 -8.18 -3.16 20.16
CA PRO A 184 -8.37 -1.79 19.67
C PRO A 184 -8.32 -0.72 20.78
N ALA A 185 -8.83 -1.06 21.97
CA ALA A 185 -8.81 -0.15 23.12
C ALA A 185 -7.40 0.27 23.55
N TRP A 186 -6.36 -0.49 23.17
CA TRP A 186 -4.97 -0.16 23.48
C TRP A 186 -4.42 0.99 22.63
N MET A 187 -5.03 1.35 21.50
CA MET A 187 -4.58 2.46 20.65
C MET A 187 -4.57 3.82 21.38
N LYS A 188 -5.43 3.99 22.39
CA LYS A 188 -5.47 5.16 23.28
C LYS A 188 -4.24 5.28 24.18
N ASN A 189 -3.52 4.19 24.39
CA ASN A 189 -2.26 4.18 25.11
C ASN A 189 -1.12 4.14 24.10
N THR A 190 -0.74 5.32 23.62
CA THR A 190 0.35 5.52 22.66
C THR A 190 1.62 4.73 23.00
N SER A 191 2.08 4.79 24.26
CA SER A 191 3.32 4.14 24.67
C SER A 191 3.22 2.62 24.60
N LEU A 192 2.06 2.05 24.97
CA LEU A 192 1.80 0.62 24.83
C LEU A 192 1.79 0.21 23.34
N TRP A 193 1.09 0.98 22.50
CA TRP A 193 0.95 0.66 21.08
C TRP A 193 2.30 0.72 20.34
N ILE A 194 3.15 1.71 20.65
CA ILE A 194 4.53 1.78 20.15
C ILE A 194 5.36 0.59 20.63
N ALA A 195 5.25 0.21 21.92
CA ALA A 195 5.98 -0.93 22.46
C ALA A 195 5.58 -2.25 21.80
N LEU A 196 4.28 -2.45 21.54
CA LEU A 196 3.78 -3.60 20.78
C LEU A 196 4.35 -3.61 19.36
N SER A 197 4.38 -2.45 18.71
CA SER A 197 4.96 -2.34 17.37
C SER A 197 6.43 -2.69 17.33
N LYS A 198 7.22 -2.18 18.28
CA LYS A 198 8.63 -2.57 18.45
C LYS A 198 8.78 -4.07 18.64
N GLN A 199 7.96 -4.68 19.51
CA GLN A 199 7.99 -6.13 19.72
C GLN A 199 7.71 -6.90 18.42
N ARG A 200 6.71 -6.49 17.63
CA ARG A 200 6.41 -7.12 16.34
C ARG A 200 7.57 -6.98 15.35
N CYS A 201 8.21 -5.82 15.30
CA CYS A 201 9.42 -5.63 14.50
C CYS A 201 10.53 -6.60 14.92
N ASP A 202 10.81 -6.70 16.22
CA ASP A 202 11.84 -7.61 16.76
C ASP A 202 11.52 -9.08 16.44
N GLU A 203 10.26 -9.50 16.57
CA GLU A 203 9.80 -10.86 16.21
C GLU A 203 9.98 -11.17 14.72
N ILE A 204 9.61 -10.23 13.85
CA ILE A 204 9.75 -10.38 12.39
C ILE A 204 11.23 -10.51 12.01
N GLN A 205 12.11 -9.68 12.56
CA GLN A 205 13.54 -9.79 12.29
C GLN A 205 14.11 -11.12 12.77
N ALA A 206 13.74 -11.54 13.98
CA ALA A 206 14.21 -12.81 14.53
C ALA A 206 13.75 -14.00 13.67
N LYS A 207 12.53 -13.94 13.12
CA LYS A 207 11.97 -15.01 12.28
C LYS A 207 12.62 -15.09 10.90
N TYR A 208 12.79 -13.96 10.21
CA TYR A 208 13.21 -13.94 8.80
C TYR A 208 14.67 -13.57 8.58
N ASN A 209 15.33 -12.99 9.59
CA ASN A 209 16.74 -12.61 9.57
C ASN A 209 17.10 -11.79 8.32
N PHE A 210 16.38 -10.68 8.08
CA PHE A 210 16.63 -9.84 6.91
C PHE A 210 18.04 -9.26 6.97
N THR A 211 18.75 -9.34 5.85
CA THR A 211 20.13 -8.86 5.71
C THR A 211 20.14 -7.38 5.38
N LYS A 212 21.28 -6.70 5.50
CA LYS A 212 21.39 -5.28 5.10
C LYS A 212 20.95 -5.03 3.65
N ASP A 213 21.23 -5.95 2.75
CA ASP A 213 20.85 -5.86 1.34
C ASP A 213 19.33 -6.02 1.13
N ASP A 214 18.61 -6.60 2.10
CA ASP A 214 17.15 -6.61 2.10
C ASP A 214 16.54 -5.28 2.57
N LEU A 215 17.34 -4.40 3.19
CA LEU A 215 16.93 -3.20 3.93
C LEU A 215 17.33 -1.93 3.20
N ILE A 216 17.05 -1.85 1.90
CA ILE A 216 17.33 -0.69 1.05
C ILE A 216 15.99 -0.09 0.60
N LEU A 217 15.80 1.22 0.80
CA LEU A 217 14.53 1.90 0.53
C LEU A 217 14.15 1.86 -0.96
N SER A 218 15.09 2.09 -1.88
CA SER A 218 14.82 2.03 -3.32
C SER A 218 14.35 0.65 -3.78
N GLU A 219 15.00 -0.42 -3.32
CA GLU A 219 14.57 -1.80 -3.57
C GLU A 219 13.14 -2.05 -3.07
N TRP A 220 12.70 -1.36 -2.01
CA TRP A 220 11.31 -1.49 -1.57
C TRP A 220 10.31 -0.85 -2.49
N LEU A 221 10.57 0.40 -2.87
CA LEU A 221 9.69 1.15 -3.75
C LEU A 221 9.41 0.33 -5.03
N ASP A 222 10.45 -0.31 -5.56
CA ASP A 222 10.36 -1.20 -6.72
C ASP A 222 9.57 -2.49 -6.45
N ARG A 223 9.64 -3.02 -5.23
CA ARG A 223 8.99 -4.29 -4.88
C ARG A 223 7.51 -4.15 -4.55
N ASN A 224 7.00 -2.98 -4.20
CA ASN A 224 5.59 -2.80 -3.84
C ASN A 224 4.62 -3.26 -4.93
N ILE A 225 4.85 -2.84 -6.17
CA ILE A 225 4.02 -3.27 -7.29
C ILE A 225 4.17 -4.78 -7.57
N VAL A 226 5.36 -5.35 -7.35
CA VAL A 226 5.58 -6.81 -7.47
C VAL A 226 4.74 -7.56 -6.44
N ILE A 227 4.73 -7.10 -5.18
CA ILE A 227 3.93 -7.72 -4.11
C ILE A 227 2.44 -7.56 -4.43
N ALA A 228 1.98 -6.39 -4.91
CA ALA A 228 0.59 -6.20 -5.32
C ALA A 228 0.15 -7.20 -6.41
N VAL A 229 1.00 -7.46 -7.41
CA VAL A 229 0.73 -8.50 -8.42
C VAL A 229 0.69 -9.89 -7.77
N MET A 230 1.61 -10.19 -6.85
CA MET A 230 1.63 -11.46 -6.09
C MET A 230 0.43 -11.61 -5.13
N THR A 231 -0.19 -10.52 -4.69
CA THR A 231 -1.44 -10.53 -3.93
C THR A 231 -2.63 -10.85 -4.82
N GLY A 232 -2.75 -10.21 -5.99
CA GLY A 232 -3.79 -10.56 -6.97
C GLY A 232 -3.72 -12.05 -7.36
N CYS A 233 -2.50 -12.55 -7.52
CA CYS A 233 -2.18 -13.98 -7.65
C CYS A 233 -2.68 -14.89 -6.55
N SER A 234 -2.90 -14.38 -5.35
CA SER A 234 -3.40 -15.17 -4.25
C SER A 234 -4.92 -15.32 -4.32
N THR A 235 -5.61 -14.85 -5.36
CA THR A 235 -7.06 -15.00 -5.47
C THR A 235 -7.46 -15.77 -6.74
N GLU A 236 -8.69 -16.31 -6.76
CA GLU A 236 -9.34 -16.82 -7.98
C GLU A 236 -10.15 -15.74 -8.71
N TRP A 237 -10.16 -14.53 -8.17
CA TRP A 237 -10.94 -13.44 -8.72
C TRP A 237 -10.30 -12.92 -10.01
N PRO A 238 -11.05 -12.84 -11.13
CA PRO A 238 -10.56 -12.21 -12.36
C PRO A 238 -10.56 -10.69 -12.16
N HIS A 239 -9.59 -10.18 -11.38
CA HIS A 239 -9.42 -8.75 -11.21
C HIS A 239 -8.87 -8.14 -12.51
N PRO A 240 -9.32 -6.94 -12.91
CA PRO A 240 -8.73 -6.22 -14.04
C PRO A 240 -7.22 -5.94 -13.88
N TRP A 241 -6.65 -6.14 -12.69
CA TRP A 241 -5.26 -5.82 -12.35
C TRP A 241 -4.40 -7.07 -12.10
N ASN A 242 -4.84 -8.20 -12.65
CA ASN A 242 -4.11 -9.45 -12.64
C ASN A 242 -2.90 -9.34 -13.59
N GLY A 243 -1.71 -9.10 -13.01
CA GLY A 243 -0.47 -8.83 -13.73
C GLY A 243 -0.17 -7.33 -13.87
N SER A 244 0.87 -7.02 -14.63
CA SER A 244 1.31 -5.66 -14.96
C SER A 244 1.52 -5.53 -16.47
N THR A 245 1.34 -4.32 -17.01
CA THR A 245 1.76 -4.01 -18.39
C THR A 245 3.28 -3.97 -18.55
N ASN A 246 4.04 -3.87 -17.45
CA ASN A 246 5.49 -3.97 -17.45
C ASN A 246 5.93 -5.45 -17.35
N PRO A 247 6.58 -6.02 -18.38
CA PRO A 247 7.02 -7.41 -18.38
C PRO A 247 8.02 -7.74 -17.26
N ALA A 248 8.85 -6.79 -16.83
CA ALA A 248 9.83 -7.01 -15.76
C ALA A 248 9.14 -7.22 -14.40
N ILE A 249 8.03 -6.51 -14.14
CA ILE A 249 7.23 -6.70 -12.92
C ILE A 249 6.59 -8.09 -12.94
N ASN A 250 6.02 -8.50 -14.08
CA ASN A 250 5.45 -9.84 -14.23
C ASN A 250 6.49 -10.94 -14.00
N GLU A 251 7.68 -10.80 -14.59
CA GLU A 251 8.78 -11.74 -14.40
C GLU A 251 9.17 -11.83 -12.91
N MET A 252 9.35 -10.69 -12.24
CA MET A 252 9.68 -10.65 -10.81
C MET A 252 8.59 -11.21 -9.90
N ALA A 253 7.32 -11.01 -10.25
CA ALA A 253 6.16 -11.57 -9.55
C ALA A 253 5.91 -13.05 -9.90
N GLY A 254 6.65 -13.61 -10.86
CA GLY A 254 6.37 -14.93 -11.41
C GLY A 254 4.99 -15.02 -12.08
N TRP A 255 4.44 -13.92 -12.57
CA TRP A 255 3.14 -13.83 -13.21
C TRP A 255 3.16 -14.32 -14.66
N ARG A 256 2.26 -15.24 -15.00
CA ARG A 256 2.02 -15.70 -16.39
C ARG A 256 0.55 -15.64 -16.77
N SER A 257 -0.34 -15.95 -15.83
CA SER A 257 -1.79 -15.80 -15.97
C SER A 257 -2.46 -15.78 -14.58
N SER A 258 -3.76 -15.53 -14.52
CA SER A 258 -4.54 -15.54 -13.26
C SER A 258 -4.55 -16.86 -12.51
N THR A 259 -4.17 -17.95 -13.17
CA THR A 259 -4.08 -19.29 -12.57
C THR A 259 -2.65 -19.85 -12.56
N ASP A 260 -1.69 -19.15 -13.17
CA ASP A 260 -0.29 -19.55 -13.24
C ASP A 260 0.57 -18.37 -12.83
N CYS A 261 0.74 -18.23 -11.51
CA CYS A 261 1.61 -17.23 -10.95
C CYS A 261 2.04 -17.57 -9.51
N LYS A 262 3.01 -16.81 -8.97
CA LYS A 262 3.52 -17.02 -7.61
C LYS A 262 2.67 -16.24 -6.60
N PRO A 263 1.95 -16.90 -5.67
CA PRO A 263 1.22 -16.20 -4.63
C PRO A 263 2.17 -15.53 -3.64
N VAL A 264 1.70 -14.46 -3.01
CA VAL A 264 2.40 -13.77 -1.92
C VAL A 264 2.47 -14.65 -0.67
N THR A 265 3.58 -14.58 0.07
CA THR A 265 3.79 -15.34 1.33
C THR A 265 3.91 -14.39 2.52
N HIS A 266 3.89 -14.95 3.75
CA HIS A 266 4.19 -14.19 4.95
C HIS A 266 5.56 -13.53 4.88
N ARG A 267 6.56 -14.12 4.20
CA ARG A 267 7.89 -13.51 4.09
C ARG A 267 7.87 -12.25 3.24
N GLU A 268 7.14 -12.22 2.12
CA GLU A 268 7.07 -11.02 1.28
C GLU A 268 6.35 -9.88 2.02
N TYR A 269 5.26 -10.15 2.75
CA TYR A 269 4.61 -9.13 3.57
C TYR A 269 5.41 -8.73 4.80
N ALA A 270 6.11 -9.66 5.45
CA ALA A 270 7.01 -9.34 6.55
C ALA A 270 8.20 -8.52 6.07
N LYS A 271 8.72 -8.82 4.87
CA LYS A 271 9.73 -7.99 4.20
C LYS A 271 9.12 -6.61 3.96
N HIS A 272 7.96 -6.55 3.30
CA HIS A 272 7.22 -5.30 3.10
C HIS A 272 7.09 -4.50 4.39
N PHE A 273 6.59 -5.02 5.51
CA PHE A 273 6.48 -4.24 6.76
C PHE A 273 7.82 -3.90 7.45
N TYR A 274 8.71 -4.89 7.59
CA TYR A 274 9.92 -4.76 8.39
C TYR A 274 11.06 -4.12 7.63
N ALA A 275 11.33 -4.67 6.45
CA ALA A 275 12.55 -4.43 5.71
C ALA A 275 12.41 -3.27 4.73
N THR A 276 11.19 -2.98 4.31
CA THR A 276 10.98 -2.42 2.97
C THR A 276 10.10 -1.16 3.16
N GLU A 277 9.00 -1.25 3.92
CA GLU A 277 8.17 -0.13 4.40
C GLU A 277 8.88 0.76 5.40
N VAL A 278 10.08 0.35 5.82
CA VAL A 278 10.91 1.17 6.67
C VAL A 278 10.21 1.54 7.99
N LYS A 279 9.01 1.05 8.32
CA LYS A 279 8.25 1.51 9.48
C LYS A 279 8.94 1.06 10.76
N CYS A 280 9.48 -0.15 10.77
CA CYS A 280 10.29 -0.64 11.88
C CYS A 280 11.64 0.09 12.03
N LEU A 281 12.24 0.52 10.91
CA LEU A 281 13.60 1.09 10.90
C LEU A 281 13.62 2.63 10.98
N LEU A 282 12.65 3.32 10.39
CA LEU A 282 12.50 4.79 10.39
C LEU A 282 11.71 5.31 11.59
N GLY A 283 11.20 4.42 12.44
CA GLY A 283 10.61 4.80 13.71
C GLY A 283 9.36 4.00 14.05
N HIS A 284 9.38 3.37 15.22
CA HIS A 284 8.32 2.46 15.68
C HIS A 284 6.93 3.11 15.80
N ARG A 285 6.89 4.44 15.81
CA ARG A 285 5.65 5.21 15.76
C ARG A 285 4.87 4.96 14.47
N ASN A 286 5.52 4.94 13.31
CA ASN A 286 4.83 4.81 12.04
C ASN A 286 4.38 3.37 11.80
N SER A 287 5.18 2.39 12.26
CA SER A 287 4.76 0.99 12.27
C SER A 287 3.54 0.79 13.19
N ALA A 288 3.49 1.51 14.32
CA ALA A 288 2.35 1.51 15.21
C ALA A 288 1.10 2.15 14.56
N ALA A 289 1.25 3.20 13.75
CA ALA A 289 0.14 3.79 13.00
C ALA A 289 -0.45 2.81 11.96
N ASP A 290 0.39 2.04 11.26
CA ASP A 290 -0.04 1.01 10.30
C ASP A 290 -0.80 -0.13 10.97
N MET A 291 -0.29 -0.58 12.14
CA MET A 291 -1.00 -1.54 12.98
C MET A 291 -2.35 -1.00 13.44
N ALA A 292 -2.42 0.29 13.81
CA ALA A 292 -3.67 0.93 14.22
C ALA A 292 -4.69 1.02 13.07
N TYR A 293 -4.25 1.42 11.87
CA TYR A 293 -5.08 1.45 10.68
C TYR A 293 -5.67 0.07 10.37
N SER A 294 -4.81 -0.95 10.29
CA SER A 294 -5.20 -2.34 10.02
C SER A 294 -6.19 -2.87 11.07
N ASN A 295 -5.90 -2.64 12.36
CA ASN A 295 -6.73 -3.09 13.47
C ASN A 295 -8.06 -2.34 13.56
N SER A 296 -8.09 -1.05 13.21
CA SER A 296 -9.32 -0.25 13.24
C SER A 296 -10.27 -0.58 12.10
N ARG A 297 -9.74 -0.99 10.95
CA ARG A 297 -10.53 -1.25 9.74
C ARG A 297 -11.18 -2.63 9.73
N ALA A 298 -10.46 -3.65 10.19
CA ALA A 298 -10.78 -5.04 9.89
C ALA A 298 -10.49 -6.00 11.06
N CYS A 299 -11.20 -7.13 11.07
CA CYS A 299 -11.11 -8.16 12.10
C CYS A 299 -11.11 -9.55 11.48
N LEU A 300 -10.46 -10.50 12.16
CA LEU A 300 -10.57 -11.91 11.83
C LEU A 300 -11.75 -12.52 12.58
N LEU A 301 -12.79 -12.90 11.84
CA LEU A 301 -13.97 -13.62 12.32
C LEU A 301 -13.78 -15.14 12.21
N ASP A 302 -14.72 -15.88 12.82
CA ASP A 302 -14.75 -17.34 12.76
C ASP A 302 -14.77 -17.85 11.31
N GLY A 303 -14.09 -18.98 11.07
CA GLY A 303 -14.04 -19.59 9.74
C GLY A 303 -13.05 -18.92 8.78
N ASN A 304 -12.05 -18.19 9.28
CA ASN A 304 -11.06 -17.46 8.49
C ASN A 304 -11.70 -16.41 7.56
N HIS A 305 -12.71 -15.69 8.06
CA HIS A 305 -13.31 -14.58 7.35
C HIS A 305 -12.77 -13.25 7.87
N ILE A 306 -12.28 -12.39 6.98
CA ILE A 306 -11.90 -11.02 7.31
C ILE A 306 -13.14 -10.14 7.12
N GLY A 307 -13.67 -9.62 8.22
CA GLY A 307 -14.79 -8.68 8.21
C GLY A 307 -14.31 -7.23 8.37
N HIS A 308 -15.17 -6.27 8.04
CA HIS A 308 -14.87 -4.84 8.08
C HIS A 308 -15.85 -4.05 8.97
N PHE A 309 -15.34 -3.02 9.64
CA PHE A 309 -16.13 -2.03 10.38
C PHE A 309 -17.19 -2.60 11.32
N SER A 310 -18.49 -2.46 10.99
CA SER A 310 -19.59 -2.88 11.86
C SER A 310 -19.73 -4.39 11.98
N GLU A 311 -19.00 -5.17 11.18
CA GLU A 311 -18.83 -6.61 11.40
C GLU A 311 -17.89 -6.92 12.56
N CYS A 312 -17.02 -5.96 12.89
CA CYS A 312 -16.01 -6.12 13.92
C CYS A 312 -16.51 -5.70 15.30
N PRO A 313 -16.01 -6.33 16.39
CA PRO A 313 -16.40 -5.98 17.75
C PRO A 313 -16.15 -4.51 18.09
N TYR A 314 -15.07 -3.94 17.54
CA TYR A 314 -14.79 -2.52 17.59
C TYR A 314 -14.89 -1.96 16.17
N SER A 315 -15.74 -0.94 16.02
CA SER A 315 -15.77 -0.09 14.84
C SER A 315 -15.44 1.32 15.31
N PRO A 316 -14.35 1.95 14.82
CA PRO A 316 -14.19 3.38 15.00
C PRO A 316 -15.43 4.00 14.35
N GLY A 317 -16.14 4.91 15.02
CA GLY A 317 -17.49 5.40 14.63
C GLY A 317 -17.54 6.14 13.29
N VAL A 318 -17.16 5.46 12.23
CA VAL A 318 -17.03 5.92 10.85
C VAL A 318 -18.17 5.22 10.11
N ASP A 319 -19.17 6.01 9.74
CA ASP A 319 -20.34 5.52 9.00
C ASP A 319 -19.97 5.33 7.52
N PHE A 320 -20.41 4.23 6.91
CA PHE A 320 -20.12 3.83 5.53
C PHE A 320 -21.37 3.83 4.66
#